data_AF-D0KSS7-F1
#
_entry.id   AF-D0KSS7-F1
#
_cell.length_a   1.000
_cell.length_b   1.000
_cell.length_c   1.000
_cell.angle_alpha   90.00
_cell.angle_beta   90.00
_cell.angle_gamma   90.00
#
_symmetry.space_group_name_H-M   'P 1'
#
loop_
_entity.id
_entity.type
_entity.pdbx_description
1 polymer ?
#
loop_
_entity_poly.entity_id
_entity_poly.type
_entity_poly.pdbx_seq_one_letter_code
_entity_poly.pdbx_strand_id
1 'polypeptide(L)' 'MPESLVVKDPKYLGKFIAVDEDFNIIGYADSREELERELARKGYSITDYDIIYVPKSLKKDSESH' A
#
# COMPACT_ATOMS: atom_id res chain seq x y z
N MET A 1 6.62 16.86 -10.55
CA MET A 1 6.07 15.67 -11.23
C MET A 1 5.53 14.79 -10.11
N PRO A 2 4.28 14.32 -10.11
CA PRO A 2 3.83 13.39 -9.07
C PRO A 2 4.56 12.06 -9.29
N GLU A 3 5.40 11.69 -8.33
CA GLU A 3 6.04 10.38 -8.32
C GLU A 3 4.95 9.32 -8.13
N SER A 4 4.76 8.48 -9.14
CA SER A 4 3.79 7.39 -9.09
C SER A 4 4.48 6.15 -8.54
N LEU A 5 4.00 5.66 -7.39
CA LEU A 5 4.45 4.39 -6.83
C LEU A 5 4.04 3.25 -7.77
N VAL A 6 4.98 2.70 -8.54
CA VAL A 6 4.71 1.57 -9.44
C VAL A 6 5.02 0.26 -8.73
N VAL A 7 3.98 -0.39 -8.20
CA VAL A 7 4.09 -1.71 -7.57
C VAL A 7 4.14 -2.80 -8.66
N LYS A 8 5.35 -3.24 -9.04
CA LYS A 8 5.55 -4.31 -10.05
C LYS A 8 5.67 -5.72 -9.45
N ASP A 9 5.86 -5.80 -8.13
CA ASP A 9 6.08 -7.06 -7.42
C ASP A 9 4.74 -7.78 -7.19
N PRO A 10 4.56 -9.02 -7.70
CA PRO A 10 3.31 -9.76 -7.56
C PRO A 10 2.98 -10.11 -6.10
N LYS A 11 3.96 -10.06 -5.19
CA LYS A 11 3.76 -10.34 -3.76
C LYS A 11 2.87 -9.31 -3.06
N TYR A 12 2.78 -8.09 -3.58
CA TYR A 12 1.95 -7.03 -3.03
C TYR A 12 0.54 -7.01 -3.64
N LEU A 13 0.31 -7.75 -4.73
CA LEU A 13 -0.98 -7.80 -5.39
C LEU A 13 -2.07 -8.39 -4.48
N GLY A 14 -3.17 -7.66 -4.35
CA GLY A 14 -4.30 -7.99 -3.50
C GLY A 14 -4.04 -7.80 -2.01
N LYS A 15 -3.00 -7.04 -1.65
CA LYS A 15 -2.63 -6.72 -0.27
C LYS A 15 -2.72 -5.22 -0.01
N PHE A 16 -2.84 -4.88 1.26
CA PHE A 16 -2.64 -3.53 1.75
C PHE A 16 -1.14 -3.33 1.95
N ILE A 17 -0.61 -2.24 1.41
CA ILE A 17 0.76 -1.81 1.63
C ILE A 17 0.74 -0.51 2.42
N ALA A 18 1.68 -0.36 3.33
CA ALA A 18 1.93 0.90 4.01
C ALA A 18 3.19 1.52 3.43
N VAL A 19 3.08 2.79 3.07
CA VAL A 19 4.17 3.61 2.54
C VAL A 19 4.42 4.81 3.43
N ASP A 20 5.67 5.19 3.60
CA ASP A 20 6.03 6.42 4.31
C ASP A 20 5.99 7.66 3.38
N GLU A 21 6.38 8.82 3.90
CA GLU A 21 6.43 10.09 3.16
C GLU A 21 7.33 10.05 1.91
N ASP A 22 8.38 9.23 1.92
CA ASP A 22 9.28 9.00 0.79
C ASP A 22 8.79 7.85 -0.13
N PHE A 23 7.53 7.44 -0.02
CA PHE A 23 6.93 6.36 -0.80
C PHE A 23 7.64 4.99 -0.65
N ASN A 24 8.37 4.73 0.44
CA ASN A 24 8.97 3.41 0.67
C ASN A 24 7.96 2.48 1.34
N ILE A 25 7.91 1.23 0.88
CA ILE A 25 7.04 0.22 1.47
C ILE A 25 7.62 -0.21 2.82
N ILE A 26 7.03 0.26 3.91
CA ILE A 26 7.42 -0.07 5.29
C ILE A 26 6.68 -1.30 5.86
N GLY A 27 5.59 -1.71 5.20
CA GLY A 27 4.82 -2.89 5.57
C GLY A 27 3.82 -3.32 4.49
N TYR A 28 3.39 -4.58 4.56
CA TYR A 28 2.30 -5.10 3.74
C TYR A 28 1.56 -6.23 4.48
N ALA A 29 0.25 -6.32 4.30
CA ALA A 29 -0.57 -7.39 4.88
C ALA A 29 -1.82 -7.66 4.03
N ASP A 30 -2.47 -8.80 4.26
CA ASP A 30 -3.74 -9.12 3.57
C ASP A 30 -4.91 -8.26 4.08
N SER A 31 -4.81 -7.71 5.29
CA SER A 31 -5.83 -6.88 5.94
C SER A 31 -5.23 -5.60 6.52
N ARG A 32 -5.99 -4.50 6.43
CA ARG A 32 -5.60 -3.20 7.00
C ARG A 32 -5.30 -3.29 8.50
N GLU A 33 -6.16 -3.94 9.29
CA GLU A 33 -5.96 -4.07 10.74
C GLU A 33 -4.65 -4.79 11.10
N GLU A 34 -4.28 -5.81 10.33
CA GLU A 34 -3.04 -6.55 10.55
C GLU A 34 -1.83 -5.67 10.25
N LEU A 35 -1.89 -4.93 9.15
CA LEU A 35 -0.87 -3.95 8.78
C LEU A 35 -0.70 -2.86 9.84
N GLU A 36 -1.81 -2.27 10.32
CA GLU A 36 -1.79 -1.24 11.36
C GLU A 36 -1.21 -1.77 12.68
N ARG A 37 -1.53 -3.01 13.07
CA ARG A 37 -0.94 -3.65 14.26
C ARG A 37 0.56 -3.87 14.13
N GLU A 38 1.03 -4.33 12.97
CA GLU A 38 2.45 -4.55 12.71
C GLU A 38 3.22 -3.22 12.69
N LEU A 39 2.63 -2.18 12.12
CA LEU A 39 3.20 -0.83 12.11
C LEU A 39 3.25 -0.21 13.51
N ALA A 40 2.17 -0.33 14.27
CA ALA A 40 2.13 0.12 15.66
C ALA A 40 3.18 -0.61 16.53
N ARG A 41 3.37 -1.93 16.32
CA ARG A 41 4.42 -2.71 16.99
C ARG A 41 5.83 -2.26 16.63
N LYS A 42 6.04 -1.81 15.40
CA LYS A 42 7.30 -1.24 14.93
C LYS A 42 7.54 0.19 15.41
N GLY A 43 6.52 0.85 15.98
CA GLY A 43 6.60 2.22 16.48
C GLY A 43 6.20 3.29 15.47
N TYR A 44 5.55 2.92 14.36
CA TYR A 44 4.99 3.87 13.41
C TYR A 44 3.63 4.36 13.89
N SER A 45 3.38 5.67 13.81
CA SER A 45 2.04 6.22 14.02
C SER A 45 1.27 6.26 12.71
N ILE A 46 -0.05 6.26 12.82
CA ILE A 46 -1.00 6.34 11.70
C ILE A 46 -0.83 7.59 10.83
N THR A 47 -0.10 8.59 11.31
CA THR A 47 0.22 9.84 10.60
C THR A 47 1.55 9.78 9.84
N ASP A 48 2.40 8.79 10.14
CA ASP A 48 3.72 8.60 9.52
C ASP A 48 3.66 7.76 8.23
N TYR A 49 2.48 7.21 7.90
CA TYR A 49 2.32 6.35 6.73
C TYR A 49 0.94 6.44 6.11
N ASP A 50 0.89 6.13 4.82
CA ASP A 50 -0.33 5.95 4.04
C ASP A 50 -0.55 4.47 3.73
N ILE A 51 -1.80 4.02 3.82
CA ILE A 51 -2.18 2.66 3.47
C ILE A 51 -2.83 2.65 2.09
N ILE A 52 -2.20 1.93 1.16
CA ILE A 52 -2.66 1.78 -0.21
C ILE A 52 -3.08 0.33 -0.42
N TYR A 53 -4.29 0.11 -0.96
CA TYR A 53 -4.69 -1.22 -1.40
C TYR A 53 -4.19 -1.45 -2.82
N VAL A 54 -3.38 -2.48 -3.03
CA VAL A 54 -2.92 -2.88 -4.35
C VAL A 54 -3.88 -3.94 -4.88
N PRO A 55 -4.72 -3.65 -5.88
CA PRO A 55 -5.65 -4.64 -6.41
C PRO A 55 -4.91 -5.77 -7.14
N LYS A 56 -5.40 -7.00 -6.98
CA LYS A 56 -4.85 -8.23 -7.61
C LYS A 56 -4.88 -8.22 -9.14
N SER A 57 -5.67 -7.32 -9.70
CA SER A 57 -5.67 -7.00 -11.12
C SER A 57 -5.64 -5.49 -11.23
N LEU A 58 -4.74 -4.98 -12.06
CA LEU A 58 -5.04 -3.77 -12.81
C LEU A 58 -6.38 -4.07 -13.50
N LYS A 59 -7.49 -3.60 -12.92
CA LYS A 59 -8.67 -3.36 -13.74
C LYS A 59 -8.16 -2.38 -14.76
N LYS A 60 -7.89 -2.91 -15.96
CA LYS A 60 -7.74 -2.16 -17.19
C LYS A 60 -8.71 -1.00 -17.08
N ASP A 61 -8.17 0.21 -17.07
CA ASP A 61 -8.94 1.44 -17.20
C ASP A 61 -10.13 1.15 -18.10
N SER A 62 -11.30 1.12 -17.47
CA SER A 62 -12.56 1.25 -18.19
C SER A 62 -12.99 2.67 -17.90
N GLU A 63 -12.19 3.62 -18.40
CA GLU A 63 -12.80 4.79 -19.04
C GLU A 63 -13.70 4.26 -20.16
N SER A 64 -14.99 4.22 -19.88
CA SER A 64 -16.12 4.18 -20.81
C SER A 64 -17.32 4.43 -19.90
N HIS A 65 -17.91 5.63 -19.83
CA HIS A 65 -18.42 6.40 -20.96
C HIS A 65 -18.86 7.80 -20.50
#